data_AF-A0A820ASP7-F1
#
_entry.id   AF-A0A820ASP7-F1
#
_cell.length_a   1.000
_cell.length_b   1.000
_cell.length_c   1.000
_cell.angle_alpha   90.00
_cell.angle_beta   90.00
_cell.angle_gamma   90.00
#
_symmetry.space_group_name_H-M   'P 1'
#
loop_
_entity.id
_entity.type
_entity.pdbx_description
1 polymer ?
#
loop_
_entity_poly.entity_id
_entity_poly.type
_entity_poly.pdbx_seq_one_letter_code
_entity_poly.pdbx_strand_id
1 'polypeptide(L)'
;MFSIFEKHSDWLLAVIKFKNAYFLCEYVTDSQIKEEQNMTPQHRSFCYYGHKFEEYVTKNNTSIETLNPSKQFSGVFQSTIGSHRLLYGAEMDCVIERSSSTTEHIELKVCAGKTLDDLPFRYNRKFAKWWIQCFLVGIKTMIIGLRDGNGIVNTLTPLNISQMEQAAETWTRQSFFNFFLSFADFLTKYVINEYSLDQ
;
A
#
# COMPACT_ATOMS: atom_id res chain seq x y z
N MET A 1 3.82 6.24 8.06
CA MET A 1 2.47 6.54 8.58
C MET A 1 1.94 5.45 9.52
N PHE A 2 1.90 4.18 9.12
CA PHE A 2 1.39 3.09 9.97
C PHE A 2 2.26 2.76 11.21
N SER A 3 3.48 3.33 11.30
CA SER A 3 4.48 3.01 12.32
C SER A 3 3.97 3.08 13.77
N ILE A 4 2.98 3.93 14.07
CA ILE A 4 2.33 4.02 15.39
C ILE A 4 1.57 2.76 15.83
N PHE A 5 1.22 1.89 14.89
CA PHE A 5 0.55 0.60 15.16
C PHE A 5 1.38 -0.60 14.70
N GLU A 6 2.59 -0.37 14.18
CA GLU A 6 3.50 -1.42 13.74
C GLU A 6 4.27 -1.99 14.93
N LYS A 7 4.35 -3.32 15.00
CA LYS A 7 4.98 -4.06 16.10
C LYS A 7 5.94 -5.15 15.63
N HIS A 8 5.94 -5.47 14.34
CA HIS A 8 6.61 -6.66 13.82
C HIS A 8 7.68 -6.34 12.78
N SER A 9 7.54 -5.23 12.06
CA SER A 9 8.46 -4.84 11.00
C SER A 9 9.12 -3.52 11.35
N ASP A 10 10.44 -3.49 11.28
CA ASP A 10 11.19 -2.24 11.28
C ASP A 10 11.21 -1.63 9.87
N TRP A 11 11.77 -0.42 9.76
CA TRP A 11 12.03 0.26 8.51
C TRP A 11 13.24 1.16 8.69
N LEU A 12 13.99 1.38 7.61
CA LEU A 12 15.14 2.27 7.58
C LEU A 12 14.99 3.25 6.43
N LEU A 13 15.08 4.55 6.72
CA LEU A 13 15.03 5.61 5.72
C LEU A 13 16.33 6.39 5.74
N ALA A 14 17.03 6.46 4.60
CA ALA A 14 18.00 7.51 4.37
C ALA A 14 17.26 8.79 3.99
N VAL A 15 17.70 9.91 4.55
CA VAL A 15 17.11 11.22 4.27
C VAL A 15 18.19 12.16 3.79
N ILE A 16 17.99 12.70 2.58
CA ILE A 16 18.92 13.63 1.95
C ILE A 16 18.18 14.94 1.71
N LYS A 17 18.76 16.05 2.16
CA LYS A 17 18.27 17.38 1.81
C LYS A 17 19.07 17.90 0.62
N PHE A 18 18.40 18.22 -0.48
CA PHE A 18 19.03 18.74 -1.69
C PHE A 18 18.12 19.76 -2.37
N LYS A 19 18.65 20.95 -2.67
CA LYS A 19 17.91 22.09 -3.26
C LYS A 19 16.61 22.38 -2.50
N ASN A 20 16.73 22.45 -1.17
CA ASN A 20 15.60 22.66 -0.24
C ASN A 20 14.46 21.61 -0.34
N ALA A 21 14.72 20.44 -0.92
CA ALA A 21 13.81 19.29 -0.93
C ALA A 21 14.39 18.15 -0.09
N TYR A 22 13.52 17.43 0.62
CA TYR A 22 13.89 16.24 1.39
C TYR A 22 13.55 15.00 0.56
N PHE A 23 14.56 14.21 0.22
CA PHE A 23 14.44 12.92 -0.44
C PHE A 23 14.50 11.84 0.63
N LEU A 24 13.48 11.01 0.68
CA LEU A 24 13.36 9.89 1.61
C LEU A 24 13.52 8.60 0.81
N CYS A 25 14.56 7.83 1.12
CA CYS A 25 14.88 6.58 0.42
C CYS A 25 14.86 5.43 1.41
N GLU A 26 13.96 4.47 1.21
CA GLU A 26 13.88 3.25 2.02
C GLU A 26 15.06 2.32 1.71
N TYR A 27 15.64 1.78 2.78
CA TYR A 27 16.65 0.73 2.73
C TYR A 27 16.09 -0.52 3.38
N VAL A 28 16.39 -1.66 2.76
CA VAL A 28 16.05 -2.96 3.32
C VAL A 28 16.86 -3.18 4.60
N THR A 29 16.18 -3.54 5.69
CA THR A 29 16.82 -3.79 6.98
C THR A 29 17.35 -5.22 7.07
N ASP A 30 18.31 -5.46 7.97
CA ASP A 30 18.81 -6.81 8.25
C ASP A 30 17.70 -7.77 8.71
N SER A 31 16.67 -7.26 9.40
CA SER A 31 15.55 -8.07 9.87
C SER A 31 14.64 -8.48 8.70
N GLN A 32 14.38 -7.56 7.75
CA GLN A 32 13.63 -7.84 6.52
C GLN A 32 14.36 -8.86 5.63
N ILE A 33 15.69 -8.71 5.47
CA ILE A 33 16.51 -9.69 4.72
C ILE A 33 16.38 -11.09 5.34
N LYS A 34 16.47 -11.19 6.67
CA LYS A 34 16.30 -12.47 7.38
C LYS A 34 14.88 -13.02 7.23
N GLU A 35 13.85 -12.18 7.28
CA GLU A 35 12.46 -12.60 7.10
C GLU A 35 12.22 -13.15 5.69
N GLU A 36 12.76 -12.50 4.66
CA GLU A 36 12.69 -12.96 3.28
C GLU A 36 13.44 -14.29 3.06
N GLN A 37 14.66 -14.40 3.56
CA GLN A 37 15.45 -15.63 3.47
C GLN A 37 14.76 -16.83 4.15
N ASN A 38 14.07 -16.57 5.27
CA ASN A 38 13.34 -17.57 6.02
C ASN A 38 11.86 -17.67 5.64
N MET A 39 11.45 -17.06 4.51
CA MET A 39 10.05 -17.07 4.09
C MET A 39 9.57 -18.49 3.78
N THR A 40 8.55 -18.93 4.52
CA THR A 40 7.98 -20.27 4.37
C THR A 40 7.35 -20.46 2.98
N PRO A 41 7.30 -21.71 2.45
CA PRO A 41 6.61 -21.99 1.20
C PRO A 41 5.16 -21.52 1.19
N GLN A 42 4.47 -21.63 2.32
CA GLN A 42 3.09 -21.17 2.47
C GLN A 42 2.98 -19.64 2.32
N HIS A 43 3.89 -18.87 2.94
CA HIS A 43 3.92 -17.41 2.77
C HIS A 43 4.24 -17.01 1.34
N ARG A 44 5.19 -17.69 0.68
CA ARG A 44 5.47 -17.48 -0.76
C ARG A 44 4.24 -17.70 -1.61
N SER A 45 3.47 -18.76 -1.36
CA SER A 45 2.20 -19.00 -2.05
C SER A 45 1.20 -17.86 -1.83
N PHE A 46 1.14 -17.28 -0.63
CA PHE A 46 0.26 -16.14 -0.37
C PHE A 46 0.66 -14.87 -1.13
N CYS A 47 1.96 -14.61 -1.30
CA CYS A 47 2.43 -13.53 -2.17
C CYS A 47 2.04 -13.79 -3.64
N TYR A 48 2.25 -15.03 -4.12
CA TYR A 48 1.86 -15.43 -5.47
C TYR A 48 0.34 -15.28 -5.71
N TYR A 49 -0.50 -15.59 -4.72
CA TYR A 49 -1.95 -15.44 -4.85
C TYR A 49 -2.37 -13.99 -5.13
N GLY A 50 -1.67 -12.99 -4.58
CA GLY A 50 -1.94 -11.58 -4.85
C GLY A 50 -1.74 -11.24 -6.32
N HIS A 51 -0.53 -11.49 -6.82
CA HIS A 51 -0.19 -11.23 -8.22
C HIS A 51 -1.03 -12.04 -9.20
N LYS A 52 -1.33 -13.30 -8.87
CA LYS A 52 -2.17 -14.12 -9.74
C LYS A 52 -3.62 -13.65 -9.74
N PHE A 53 -4.11 -13.14 -8.61
CA PHE A 53 -5.43 -12.53 -8.53
C PHE A 53 -5.52 -11.27 -9.39
N GLU A 54 -4.55 -10.35 -9.28
CA GLU A 54 -4.43 -9.15 -10.13
C GLU A 54 -4.47 -9.53 -11.62
N GLU A 55 -3.67 -10.51 -12.02
CA GLU A 55 -3.64 -11.02 -13.39
C GLU A 55 -5.01 -11.54 -13.85
N TYR A 56 -5.70 -12.34 -13.03
CA TYR A 56 -6.99 -12.93 -13.41
C TYR A 56 -8.10 -11.89 -13.58
N VAL A 57 -8.15 -10.87 -12.72
CA VAL A 57 -9.26 -9.91 -12.72
C VAL A 57 -9.03 -8.72 -13.65
N THR A 58 -7.83 -8.57 -14.20
CA THR A 58 -7.47 -7.47 -15.13
C THR A 58 -7.27 -7.93 -16.57
N LYS A 59 -7.10 -9.24 -16.80
CA LYS A 59 -6.93 -9.78 -18.15
C LYS A 59 -8.23 -9.75 -18.96
N ASN A 60 -8.09 -9.35 -20.23
CA ASN A 60 -9.16 -9.39 -21.23
C ASN A 60 -9.20 -10.71 -22.03
N ASN A 61 -8.31 -11.66 -21.75
CA ASN A 61 -8.25 -12.94 -22.44
C ASN A 61 -8.18 -14.11 -21.46
N THR A 62 -8.55 -15.30 -21.94
CA THR A 62 -8.62 -16.53 -21.15
C THR A 62 -7.31 -17.33 -21.17
N SER A 63 -6.25 -16.82 -21.80
CA SER A 63 -4.97 -17.52 -21.90
C SER A 63 -4.23 -17.52 -20.57
N ILE A 64 -3.90 -18.72 -20.10
CA ILE A 64 -3.06 -18.93 -18.93
C ILE A 64 -1.61 -18.67 -19.36
N GLU A 65 -1.11 -17.48 -19.04
CA GLU A 65 0.30 -17.14 -19.25
C GLU A 65 1.07 -17.32 -17.94
N THR A 66 2.38 -17.43 -18.07
CA THR A 66 3.29 -17.36 -16.93
C THR A 66 3.22 -15.96 -16.32
N LEU A 67 3.01 -15.91 -15.00
CA LEU A 67 3.00 -14.65 -14.26
C LEU A 67 4.36 -13.96 -14.40
N ASN A 68 4.36 -12.69 -14.80
CA ASN A 68 5.54 -11.84 -14.77
C ASN A 68 5.30 -10.71 -13.76
N PRO A 69 5.79 -10.84 -12.50
CA PRO A 69 5.57 -9.84 -11.46
C PRO A 69 6.37 -8.55 -11.67
N SER A 70 7.26 -8.49 -12.67
CA SER A 70 8.01 -7.27 -13.01
C SER A 70 7.20 -6.27 -13.84
N LYS A 71 6.01 -6.65 -14.32
CA LYS A 71 5.10 -5.74 -15.03
C LYS A 71 4.32 -4.93 -14.00
N GLN A 72 4.66 -3.65 -13.86
CA GLN A 72 4.02 -2.73 -12.93
C GLN A 72 3.65 -1.44 -13.63
N PHE A 73 2.56 -0.82 -13.19
CA PHE A 73 2.21 0.54 -13.56
C PHE A 73 2.28 1.42 -12.30
N SER A 74 2.99 2.54 -12.38
CA SER A 74 3.10 3.47 -11.26
C SER A 74 2.64 4.86 -11.66
N GLY A 75 1.80 5.46 -10.81
CA GLY A 75 1.44 6.86 -10.87
C GLY A 75 2.41 7.74 -10.08
N VAL A 76 2.49 9.02 -10.43
CA VAL A 76 3.19 10.05 -9.64
C VAL A 76 2.15 10.98 -9.05
N PHE A 77 2.18 11.12 -7.73
CA PHE A 77 1.17 11.84 -6.96
C PHE A 77 1.79 13.02 -6.24
N GLN A 78 1.04 14.12 -6.20
CA GLN A 78 1.36 15.28 -5.38
C GLN A 78 0.25 15.47 -4.36
N SER A 79 0.61 15.62 -3.08
CA SER A 79 -0.33 15.95 -2.02
C SER A 79 0.27 16.96 -1.04
N THR A 80 -0.57 17.54 -0.19
CA THR A 80 -0.16 18.43 0.88
C THR A 80 -0.74 17.92 2.18
N ILE A 81 0.11 17.73 3.19
CA ILE A 81 -0.28 17.31 4.54
C ILE A 81 0.26 18.33 5.54
N GLY A 82 -0.64 19.08 6.18
CA GLY A 82 -0.27 20.25 6.99
C GLY A 82 0.45 21.29 6.12
N SER A 83 1.66 21.68 6.50
CA SER A 83 2.53 22.58 5.75
C SER A 83 3.49 21.86 4.78
N HIS A 84 3.47 20.53 4.74
CA HIS A 84 4.42 19.73 3.97
C HIS A 84 3.84 19.32 2.63
N ARG A 85 4.53 19.68 1.54
CA ARG A 85 4.19 19.23 0.18
C ARG A 85 4.97 17.97 -0.16
N LEU A 86 4.25 16.97 -0.65
CA LEU A 86 4.78 15.63 -0.96
C LEU A 86 4.70 15.39 -2.45
N LEU A 87 5.72 14.73 -2.99
CA LEU A 87 5.76 14.16 -4.34
C LEU A 87 6.28 12.72 -4.21
N TYR A 88 5.50 11.75 -4.67
CA TYR A 88 5.83 10.34 -4.50
C TYR A 88 5.23 9.49 -5.63
N GLY A 89 5.88 8.36 -5.91
CA GLY A 89 5.35 7.33 -6.79
C GLY A 89 4.54 6.31 -6.01
N ALA A 90 3.54 5.71 -6.66
CA ALA A 90 2.83 4.56 -6.13
C ALA A 90 2.44 3.62 -7.26
N GLU A 91 2.60 2.32 -7.05
CA GLU A 91 2.08 1.28 -7.93
C GLU A 91 0.55 1.31 -7.92
N MET A 92 -0.08 1.07 -9.08
CA MET A 92 -1.53 1.02 -9.24
C MET A 92 -1.91 -0.28 -9.93
N ASP A 93 -2.89 -0.97 -9.36
CA ASP A 93 -3.26 -2.31 -9.84
C ASP A 93 -4.04 -2.26 -11.16
N CYS A 94 -5.14 -1.48 -11.21
CA CYS A 94 -5.93 -1.36 -12.42
C CYS A 94 -6.79 -0.10 -12.49
N VAL A 95 -7.52 0.02 -13.60
CA VAL A 95 -8.51 1.05 -13.83
C VAL A 95 -9.82 0.46 -14.33
N ILE A 96 -10.93 1.10 -13.98
CA ILE A 96 -12.23 0.87 -14.60
C ILE A 96 -12.58 2.09 -15.43
N GLU A 97 -12.83 1.87 -16.72
CA GLU A 97 -13.46 2.87 -17.58
C GLU A 97 -14.95 2.96 -17.24
N ARG A 98 -15.37 4.10 -16.69
CA ARG A 98 -16.78 4.37 -16.38
C ARG A 98 -17.49 5.06 -17.55
N SER A 99 -16.74 5.85 -18.31
CA SER A 99 -17.18 6.48 -19.55
C SER A 99 -15.95 6.84 -20.42
N SER A 100 -16.17 7.35 -21.63
CA SER A 100 -15.07 7.75 -22.54
C SER A 100 -14.15 8.83 -21.99
N SER A 101 -14.53 9.51 -20.90
CA SER A 101 -13.76 10.59 -20.28
C SER A 101 -13.44 10.35 -18.80
N THR A 102 -13.87 9.23 -18.22
CA THR A 102 -13.68 8.97 -16.79
C THR A 102 -13.11 7.59 -16.52
N THR A 103 -11.88 7.60 -16.00
CA THR A 103 -11.14 6.42 -15.55
C THR A 103 -11.03 6.46 -14.04
N GLU A 104 -11.41 5.38 -13.38
CA GLU A 104 -11.31 5.23 -11.92
C GLU A 104 -10.21 4.21 -11.60
N HIS A 105 -9.22 4.59 -10.80
CA HIS A 105 -8.24 3.63 -10.27
C HIS A 105 -8.86 2.76 -9.17
N ILE A 106 -8.53 1.48 -9.20
CA ILE A 106 -9.03 0.46 -8.28
C ILE A 106 -7.85 -0.30 -7.69
N GLU A 107 -7.88 -0.49 -6.38
CA GLU A 107 -6.94 -1.38 -5.67
C GLU A 107 -7.52 -2.79 -5.63
N LEU A 108 -6.66 -3.80 -5.80
CA LEU A 108 -6.99 -5.21 -5.76
C LEU A 108 -6.30 -5.86 -4.56
N LYS A 109 -7.07 -6.61 -3.75
CA LYS A 109 -6.51 -7.40 -2.65
C LYS A 109 -7.17 -8.76 -2.57
N VAL A 110 -6.41 -9.74 -2.12
CA VAL A 110 -6.92 -11.09 -1.83
C VAL A 110 -6.68 -11.42 -0.35
N CYS A 111 -7.70 -11.97 0.31
CA CYS A 111 -7.57 -12.46 1.67
C CYS A 111 -8.47 -13.67 1.93
N ALA A 112 -8.12 -14.47 2.94
CA ALA A 112 -8.98 -15.57 3.35
C ALA A 112 -10.22 -15.03 4.07
N GLY A 113 -11.40 -15.53 3.72
CA GLY A 113 -12.64 -15.08 4.34
C GLY A 113 -13.89 -15.55 3.60
N LYS A 114 -15.06 -15.30 4.22
CA LYS A 114 -16.38 -15.56 3.61
C LYS A 114 -17.16 -14.27 3.36
N THR A 115 -17.05 -13.31 4.28
CA THR A 115 -17.67 -11.97 4.18
C THR A 115 -16.63 -10.90 4.51
N LEU A 116 -16.98 -9.63 4.27
CA LEU A 116 -16.13 -8.48 4.62
C LEU A 116 -16.25 -8.05 6.09
N ASP A 117 -17.30 -8.49 6.79
CA ASP A 117 -17.68 -7.98 8.12
C ASP A 117 -16.58 -8.22 9.15
N ASP A 118 -15.87 -9.35 9.04
CA ASP A 118 -14.81 -9.71 9.96
C ASP A 118 -13.46 -9.04 9.62
N LEU A 119 -13.30 -8.39 8.46
CA LEU A 119 -12.00 -7.85 8.04
C LEU A 119 -11.44 -6.77 8.98
N PRO A 120 -12.21 -5.78 9.45
CA PRO A 120 -11.70 -4.74 10.35
C PRO A 120 -11.17 -5.31 11.68
N PHE A 121 -11.73 -6.43 12.15
CA PHE A 121 -11.31 -7.11 13.37
C PHE A 121 -10.19 -8.12 13.10
N ARG A 122 -10.43 -9.10 12.22
CA ARG A 122 -9.51 -10.22 11.93
C ARG A 122 -8.24 -9.77 11.23
N TYR A 123 -8.34 -8.78 10.36
CA TYR A 123 -7.23 -8.26 9.56
C TYR A 123 -6.95 -6.79 9.85
N ASN A 124 -7.25 -6.32 11.05
CA ASN A 124 -7.15 -4.91 11.46
C ASN A 124 -5.88 -4.19 10.96
N ARG A 125 -4.71 -4.79 11.13
CA ARG A 125 -3.42 -4.22 10.66
C ARG A 125 -3.33 -4.13 9.13
N LYS A 126 -3.77 -5.17 8.41
CA LYS A 126 -3.80 -5.14 6.93
C LYS A 126 -4.84 -4.13 6.44
N PHE A 127 -6.00 -4.11 7.07
CA PHE A 127 -7.10 -3.19 6.80
C PHE A 127 -6.65 -1.73 6.92
N ALA A 128 -5.91 -1.39 7.97
CA ALA A 128 -5.27 -0.09 8.14
C ALA A 128 -4.25 0.23 7.03
N LYS A 129 -3.35 -0.71 6.71
CA LYS A 129 -2.34 -0.52 5.65
C LYS A 129 -2.99 -0.30 4.29
N TRP A 130 -4.00 -1.09 3.94
CA TRP A 130 -4.80 -0.96 2.72
C TRP A 130 -5.50 0.39 2.63
N TRP A 131 -6.10 0.85 3.74
CA TRP A 131 -6.71 2.18 3.79
C TRP A 131 -5.69 3.28 3.52
N ILE A 132 -4.52 3.26 4.17
CA ILE A 132 -3.46 4.27 3.95
C ILE A 132 -2.98 4.26 2.50
N GLN A 133 -2.73 3.08 1.94
CA GLN A 133 -2.29 2.91 0.56
C GLN A 133 -3.27 3.58 -0.41
N CYS A 134 -4.56 3.27 -0.31
CA CYS A 134 -5.58 3.86 -1.17
C CYS A 134 -5.80 5.35 -0.92
N PHE A 135 -5.86 5.77 0.35
CA PHE A 135 -6.15 7.14 0.74
C PHE A 135 -5.13 8.12 0.15
N LEU A 136 -3.83 7.78 0.22
CA LEU A 136 -2.77 8.67 -0.23
C LEU A 136 -2.87 8.97 -1.74
N VAL A 137 -3.17 7.96 -2.55
CA VAL A 137 -3.27 8.09 -4.01
C VAL A 137 -4.67 8.44 -4.51
N GLY A 138 -5.63 8.62 -3.62
CA GLY A 138 -7.01 9.00 -3.95
C GLY A 138 -7.86 7.88 -4.57
N ILE A 139 -7.48 6.61 -4.39
CA ILE A 139 -8.34 5.47 -4.75
C ILE A 139 -9.56 5.48 -3.84
N LYS A 140 -10.75 5.34 -4.44
CA LYS A 140 -12.04 5.37 -3.71
C LYS A 140 -12.61 3.98 -3.45
N THR A 141 -12.19 3.00 -4.24
CA THR A 141 -12.78 1.67 -4.26
C THR A 141 -11.68 0.62 -4.36
N MET A 142 -11.76 -0.38 -3.50
CA MET A 142 -10.95 -1.59 -3.55
C MET A 142 -11.85 -2.78 -3.91
N ILE A 143 -11.33 -3.75 -4.67
CA ILE A 143 -11.97 -5.04 -4.87
C ILE A 143 -11.22 -6.10 -4.05
N ILE A 144 -11.95 -6.75 -3.15
CA ILE A 144 -11.44 -7.84 -2.33
C ILE A 144 -11.85 -9.19 -2.92
N GLY A 145 -10.88 -10.00 -3.30
CA GLY A 145 -11.06 -11.42 -3.55
C GLY A 145 -11.05 -12.22 -2.23
N LEU A 146 -12.18 -12.81 -1.87
CA LEU A 146 -12.28 -13.69 -0.71
C LEU A 146 -11.96 -15.13 -1.10
N ARG A 147 -10.80 -15.62 -0.66
CA ARG A 147 -10.33 -16.98 -0.95
C ARG A 147 -10.67 -17.97 0.15
N ASP A 148 -10.86 -19.23 -0.25
CA ASP A 148 -10.96 -20.35 0.66
C ASP A 148 -9.58 -20.90 1.10
N GLY A 149 -9.60 -22.02 1.83
CA GLY A 149 -8.40 -22.72 2.30
C GLY A 149 -7.58 -23.36 1.18
N ASN A 150 -8.20 -23.65 0.03
CA ASN A 150 -7.55 -24.22 -1.15
C ASN A 150 -6.94 -23.12 -2.04
N GLY A 151 -7.14 -21.84 -1.71
CA GLY A 151 -6.63 -20.72 -2.48
C GLY A 151 -7.59 -20.24 -3.57
N ILE A 152 -8.82 -20.76 -3.64
CA ILE A 152 -9.80 -20.39 -4.66
C ILE A 152 -10.58 -19.16 -4.21
N VAL A 153 -10.56 -18.11 -5.04
CA VAL A 153 -11.39 -16.91 -4.87
C VAL A 153 -12.76 -17.18 -5.48
N ASN A 154 -13.78 -17.27 -4.63
CA ASN A 154 -15.15 -17.54 -5.07
C ASN A 154 -16.00 -16.27 -5.17
N THR A 155 -15.57 -15.20 -4.49
CA THR A 155 -16.34 -13.94 -4.40
C THR A 155 -15.41 -12.74 -4.56
N LEU A 156 -15.83 -11.81 -5.41
CA LEU A 156 -15.28 -10.46 -5.49
C LEU A 156 -16.23 -9.52 -4.78
N THR A 157 -15.72 -8.78 -3.80
CA THR A 157 -16.53 -7.82 -3.04
C THR A 157 -15.92 -6.43 -3.14
N PRO A 158 -16.66 -5.43 -3.66
CA PRO A 158 -16.20 -4.05 -3.61
C PRO A 158 -16.26 -3.53 -2.18
N LEU A 159 -15.25 -2.74 -1.82
CA LEU A 159 -15.13 -2.08 -0.53
C LEU A 159 -14.74 -0.63 -0.75
N ASN A 160 -15.59 0.30 -0.31
CA ASN A 160 -15.30 1.72 -0.43
C ASN A 160 -14.36 2.18 0.70
N ILE A 161 -13.38 3.01 0.36
CA ILE A 161 -12.37 3.47 1.32
C ILE A 161 -13.00 4.31 2.46
N SER A 162 -14.10 5.03 2.20
CA SER A 162 -14.81 5.74 3.27
C SER A 162 -15.52 4.79 4.25
N GLN A 163 -16.02 3.65 3.77
CA GLN A 163 -16.61 2.61 4.62
C GLN A 163 -15.54 1.95 5.49
N MET A 164 -14.32 1.78 4.96
CA MET A 164 -13.19 1.28 5.75
C MET A 164 -12.85 2.21 6.91
N GLU A 165 -12.84 3.53 6.69
CA GLU A 165 -12.59 4.51 7.76
C GLU A 165 -13.69 4.45 8.83
N GLN A 166 -14.96 4.27 8.42
CA GLN A 166 -16.10 4.14 9.35
C GLN A 166 -16.06 2.85 10.17
N ALA A 167 -15.59 1.75 9.59
CA ALA A 167 -15.50 0.45 10.24
C ALA A 167 -14.24 0.28 11.10
N ALA A 168 -13.32 1.26 11.12
CA ALA A 168 -12.09 1.19 11.87
C ALA A 168 -12.32 1.39 13.38
N GLU A 169 -11.92 0.42 14.20
CA GLU A 169 -12.08 0.51 15.67
C GLU A 169 -10.82 1.00 16.39
N THR A 170 -9.63 0.66 15.89
CA THR A 170 -8.36 0.79 16.62
C THR A 170 -7.41 1.84 16.06
N TRP A 171 -7.75 2.41 14.91
CA TRP A 171 -6.96 3.42 14.23
C TRP A 171 -7.87 4.50 13.67
N THR A 172 -7.35 5.71 13.53
CA THR A 172 -8.06 6.82 12.89
C THR A 172 -7.16 7.47 11.85
N ARG A 173 -7.77 8.08 10.83
CA ARG A 173 -7.06 8.95 9.90
C ARG A 173 -6.20 9.96 10.65
N GLN A 174 -6.75 10.65 11.65
CA GLN A 174 -6.02 11.66 12.41
C GLN A 174 -4.75 11.11 13.06
N SER A 175 -4.77 9.89 13.59
CA SER A 175 -3.59 9.26 14.20
C SER A 175 -2.43 9.11 13.20
N PHE A 176 -2.72 8.66 11.96
CA PHE A 176 -1.70 8.52 10.92
C PHE A 176 -1.10 9.86 10.50
N PHE A 177 -1.95 10.88 10.38
CA PHE A 177 -1.54 12.22 9.94
C PHE A 177 -0.76 12.94 11.03
N ASN A 178 -1.16 12.81 12.29
CA ASN A 178 -0.40 13.36 13.42
C ASN A 178 1.01 12.78 13.47
N PHE A 179 1.15 11.46 13.33
CA PHE A 179 2.46 10.83 13.27
C PHE A 179 3.28 11.35 12.08
N PHE A 180 2.68 11.42 10.89
CA PHE A 180 3.38 11.93 9.72
C PHE A 180 3.87 13.36 9.90
N LEU A 181 3.03 14.25 10.43
CA LEU A 181 3.40 15.64 10.70
C LEU A 181 4.55 15.73 11.70
N SER A 182 4.47 15.00 12.82
CA SER A 182 5.57 14.96 13.80
C SER A 182 6.86 14.40 13.20
N PHE A 183 6.77 13.39 12.32
CA PHE A 183 7.92 12.83 11.62
C PHE A 183 8.52 13.83 10.63
N ALA A 184 7.71 14.52 9.83
CA ALA A 184 8.17 15.52 8.88
C ALA A 184 8.81 16.72 9.60
N ASP A 185 8.21 17.20 10.70
CA ASP A 185 8.78 18.26 11.54
C ASP A 185 10.11 17.82 12.16
N PHE A 186 10.21 16.57 12.59
CA PHE A 186 11.48 15.99 13.05
C PHE A 186 12.55 16.03 11.94
N LEU A 187 12.23 15.60 10.72
CA LEU A 187 13.18 15.63 9.60
C LEU A 187 13.64 17.06 9.29
N THR A 188 12.71 18.01 9.20
CA THR A 188 13.04 19.41 8.91
C THR A 188 13.88 20.07 10.00
N LYS A 189 13.73 19.64 11.26
CA LYS A 189 14.52 20.13 12.38
C LYS A 189 15.95 19.58 12.40
N TYR A 190 16.14 18.30 12.08
CA TYR A 190 17.43 17.63 12.30
C TYR A 190 18.26 17.39 11.02
N VAL A 191 17.63 17.31 9.84
CA VAL A 191 18.33 17.13 8.56
C VAL A 191 18.60 18.50 7.94
N ILE A 192 19.51 19.26 8.55
CA ILE A 192 19.77 20.66 8.17
C ILE A 192 20.78 20.80 7.02
N ASN A 193 21.74 19.88 6.95
CA ASN A 193 22.84 19.93 6.00
C ASN A 193 22.34 19.63 4.59
N GLU A 194 22.70 20.51 3.65
CA GLU A 194 22.37 20.33 2.25
C GLU A 194 23.46 19.53 1.56
N TYR A 195 23.04 18.48 0.86
CA TYR A 195 23.93 17.66 0.06
C TYR A 195 24.45 18.46 -1.13
N SER A 196 25.74 18.33 -1.43
CA SER A 196 26.39 18.93 -2.60
C SER A 196 26.87 17.82 -3.53
N LEU A 197 26.70 18.02 -4.84
CA LEU A 197 27.20 17.10 -5.87
C LEU A 197 28.70 17.29 -6.15
N ASP A 198 29.32 18.32 -5.58
CA ASP A 198 30.71 18.72 -5.82
C ASP A 198 31.72 18.09 -4.82
N GLN A 199 31.33 17.00 -4.13
CA GLN A 199 32.19 16.18 -3.27
C GLN A 199 32.37 14.78 -3.87
#